data_AF-A0A4E0RF41-F1
#
_entry.id   AF-A0A4E0RF41-F1
#
_cell.length_a   1.000
_cell.length_b   1.000
_cell.length_c   1.000
_cell.angle_alpha   90.00
_cell.angle_beta   90.00
_cell.angle_gamma   90.00
#
_symmetry.space_group_name_H-M   'P 1'
#
loop_
_entity.id
_entity.type
_entity.pdbx_description
1 polymer ?
#
loop_
_entity_poly.entity_id
_entity_poly.type
_entity_poly.pdbx_seq_one_letter_code
_entity_poly.pdbx_strand_id
1 'polypeptide(L)'
;MKVHDKCFWVAETKTNNPTTDVYVLGTLYYDGDPAKWKSEMGSPNTALYGQIKSSLCTNMQKALKNSNSDISKAWTGCSLIKLTEFSAQSKITLKKKSLDPLQTKNNYAFLYANIRNSLQSYSSVKPSNYYYGRVMRVSESHLLTPCIAALLTTFSALLIISH
;
A
#
# COMPACT_ATOMS: atom_id res chain seq x y z
N MET A 1 8.76 32.53 -17.49
CA MET A 1 9.36 31.22 -17.14
C MET A 1 8.24 30.31 -16.66
N LYS A 2 7.85 29.30 -17.45
CA LYS A 2 6.91 28.26 -17.02
C LYS A 2 7.73 27.10 -16.47
N VAL A 3 7.67 26.88 -15.16
CA VAL A 3 8.17 25.66 -14.54
C VAL A 3 7.02 24.66 -14.59
N HIS A 4 7.07 23.73 -15.54
CA HIS A 4 6.22 22.54 -15.49
C HIS A 4 6.91 21.54 -14.58
N ASP A 5 6.30 21.28 -13.42
CA ASP A 5 6.63 20.14 -12.58
C ASP A 5 6.41 18.85 -13.38
N LYS A 6 7.51 18.31 -13.90
CA LYS A 6 7.53 17.00 -14.52
C LYS A 6 7.32 15.96 -13.42
N CYS A 7 6.14 15.34 -13.39
CA CYS A 7 6.00 14.01 -12.81
C CYS A 7 7.07 13.11 -13.42
N PHE A 8 8.05 12.73 -12.62
CA PHE A 8 9.14 11.85 -13.03
C PHE A 8 8.59 10.42 -13.14
N TRP A 9 8.21 10.02 -14.35
CA TRP A 9 7.95 8.62 -14.66
C TRP A 9 9.31 7.93 -14.84
N VAL A 10 9.75 7.19 -13.81
CA VAL A 10 10.78 6.17 -14.04
C VAL A 10 10.13 5.11 -14.92
N ALA A 11 10.60 4.97 -16.15
CA ALA A 11 10.26 3.83 -16.98
C ALA A 11 10.87 2.58 -16.35
N GLU A 12 10.05 1.81 -15.62
CA GLU A 12 10.46 0.50 -15.14
C GLU A 12 10.76 -0.39 -16.36
N THR A 13 12.01 -0.84 -16.47
CA THR A 13 12.42 -1.85 -17.43
C THR A 13 11.50 -3.06 -17.30
N LYS A 14 10.75 -3.39 -18.36
CA LYS A 14 9.92 -4.60 -18.45
C LYS A 14 10.81 -5.84 -18.26
N THR A 15 10.92 -6.30 -17.03
CA THR A 15 11.37 -7.66 -16.76
C THR A 15 10.25 -8.61 -17.21
N ASN A 16 10.58 -9.68 -17.92
CA ASN A 16 9.63 -10.69 -18.44
C ASN A 16 8.90 -11.51 -17.33
N ASN A 17 8.87 -11.02 -16.09
CA ASN A 17 8.04 -11.54 -15.00
C ASN A 17 6.98 -10.48 -14.66
N PRO A 18 5.73 -10.65 -15.11
CA PRO A 18 4.69 -9.70 -14.76
C PRO A 18 4.44 -9.79 -13.24
N THR A 19 4.72 -8.69 -12.54
CA THR A 19 4.37 -8.51 -11.12
C THR A 19 3.01 -7.80 -11.01
N THR A 20 2.40 -7.91 -9.84
CA THR A 20 1.25 -7.11 -9.44
C THR A 20 1.55 -6.46 -8.10
N ASP A 21 1.26 -5.16 -8.00
CA ASP A 21 1.36 -4.42 -6.75
C ASP A 21 -0.01 -4.42 -6.06
N VAL A 22 0.00 -4.70 -4.77
CA VAL A 22 -1.19 -4.71 -3.90
C VAL A 22 -0.93 -3.79 -2.71
N TYR A 23 -1.82 -2.84 -2.50
CA TYR A 23 -1.75 -1.88 -1.42
C TYR A 23 -2.63 -2.32 -0.26
N VAL A 24 -2.06 -2.27 0.94
CA VAL A 24 -2.73 -2.59 2.21
C VAL A 24 -2.82 -1.29 3.01
N LEU A 25 -4.04 -0.90 3.38
CA LEU A 25 -4.31 0.19 4.31
C LEU A 25 -4.87 -0.39 5.61
N GLY A 26 -4.32 0.05 6.74
CA GLY A 26 -4.79 -0.41 8.04
C GLY A 26 -4.23 0.41 9.20
N THR A 27 -4.62 0.02 10.41
CA THR A 27 -4.12 0.59 11.66
C THR A 27 -2.85 -0.15 12.08
N LEU A 28 -1.83 0.62 12.43
CA LEU A 28 -0.56 0.08 12.91
C LEU A 28 -0.69 -0.28 14.39
N TYR A 29 -0.26 -1.49 14.74
CA TYR A 29 -0.18 -1.97 16.12
C TYR A 29 1.28 -2.19 16.50
N TYR A 30 1.57 -2.04 17.78
CA TYR A 30 2.85 -2.32 18.40
C TYR A 30 2.60 -3.10 19.68
N ASP A 31 3.12 -4.33 19.75
CA ASP A 31 3.06 -5.19 20.94
C ASP A 31 1.64 -5.46 21.49
N GLY A 32 0.66 -5.59 20.60
CA GLY A 32 -0.73 -5.91 20.97
C GLY A 32 -1.66 -4.70 20.98
N ASP A 33 -1.10 -3.49 21.10
CA ASP A 33 -1.87 -2.26 21.20
C ASP A 33 -1.77 -1.40 19.94
N PRO A 34 -2.75 -0.50 19.69
CA PRO A 34 -2.59 0.55 18.68
C PRO A 34 -1.30 1.33 18.91
N ALA A 35 -0.48 1.45 17.85
CA ALA A 35 0.79 2.15 17.95
C ALA A 35 0.56 3.64 18.24
N LYS A 36 1.23 4.16 19.27
CA LYS A 36 1.19 5.60 19.59
C LYS A 36 1.93 6.40 18.53
N TRP A 37 1.28 7.41 17.97
CA TRP A 37 1.88 8.29 16.97
C TRP A 37 3.07 9.04 17.55
N LYS A 38 4.15 9.10 16.77
CA LYS A 38 5.31 9.96 17.01
C LYS A 38 5.68 10.64 15.70
N SER A 39 6.12 11.89 15.78
CA SER A 39 6.45 12.68 14.59
C SER A 39 7.48 12.01 13.68
N GLU A 40 8.44 11.27 14.25
CA GLU A 40 9.49 10.57 13.47
C GLU A 40 8.91 9.48 12.58
N MET A 41 7.76 8.91 12.93
CA MET A 41 7.06 7.90 12.14
C MET A 41 6.56 8.46 10.80
N GLY A 42 6.35 9.77 10.69
CA GLY A 42 5.92 10.42 9.43
C GLY A 42 7.06 10.73 8.47
N SER A 43 8.32 10.59 8.90
CA SER A 43 9.49 11.00 8.13
C SER A 43 10.29 9.78 7.65
N PRO A 44 10.36 9.51 6.32
CA PRO A 44 11.02 8.33 5.77
C PRO A 44 12.51 8.17 6.11
N ASN A 45 13.17 9.26 6.51
CA ASN A 45 14.60 9.30 6.78
C ASN A 45 14.96 8.99 8.25
N THR A 46 13.97 8.69 9.10
CA THR A 46 14.22 8.40 10.51
C THR A 46 14.49 6.92 10.75
N ALA A 47 15.27 6.63 11.80
CA ALA A 47 15.50 5.26 12.25
C ALA A 47 14.18 4.56 12.62
N LEU A 48 13.23 5.29 13.23
CA LEU A 48 11.93 4.75 13.62
C LEU A 48 11.10 4.35 12.38
N TYR A 49 11.06 5.17 11.33
CA TYR A 49 10.38 4.80 10.09
C TYR A 49 10.99 3.53 9.48
N GLY A 50 12.33 3.45 9.43
CA GLY A 50 13.04 2.28 8.94
C GLY A 50 12.74 1.00 9.74
N GLN A 51 12.68 1.10 11.07
CA GLN A 51 12.30 0.01 11.97
C GLN A 51 10.87 -0.45 11.74
N ILE A 52 9.92 0.49 11.64
CA ILE A 52 8.51 0.18 11.36
C ILE A 52 8.38 -0.51 10.01
N LYS A 53 9.01 0.03 8.95
CA LYS A 53 9.01 -0.58 7.62
C LYS A 53 9.53 -2.03 7.66
N SER A 54 10.68 -2.24 8.28
CA SER A 54 11.31 -3.56 8.37
C SER A 54 10.45 -4.56 9.13
N SER A 55 9.98 -4.16 10.32
CA SER A 55 9.11 -4.99 11.17
C SER A 55 7.78 -5.30 10.48
N LEU A 56 7.12 -4.29 9.91
CA LEU A 56 5.82 -4.44 9.27
C LEU A 56 5.91 -5.37 8.05
N CYS A 57 6.88 -5.15 7.16
CA CYS A 57 7.07 -6.03 5.99
C CYS A 57 7.40 -7.48 6.39
N THR A 58 8.25 -7.67 7.41
CA THR A 58 8.58 -9.01 7.91
C THR A 58 7.35 -9.72 8.48
N ASN A 59 6.54 -9.02 9.27
CA ASN A 59 5.35 -9.60 9.89
C ASN A 59 4.22 -9.83 8.87
N MET A 60 4.09 -8.98 7.85
CA MET A 60 3.17 -9.25 6.73
C MET A 60 3.57 -10.52 5.97
N GLN A 61 4.86 -10.71 5.69
CA GLN A 61 5.32 -11.92 5.02
C GLN A 61 5.07 -13.18 5.86
N LYS A 62 5.31 -13.12 7.18
CA LYS A 62 5.00 -14.21 8.11
C LYS A 62 3.51 -14.52 8.15
N ALA A 63 2.67 -13.49 8.26
CA ALA A 63 1.22 -13.64 8.25
C ALA A 63 0.74 -14.40 7.01
N LEU A 64 1.19 -13.95 5.82
CA LEU A 64 0.85 -14.60 4.55
C LEU A 64 1.41 -16.02 4.44
N LYS A 65 2.62 -16.28 4.97
CA LYS A 65 3.19 -17.62 5.00
C LYS A 65 2.35 -18.60 5.83
N ASN A 66 1.79 -18.13 6.94
CA ASN A 66 1.01 -18.97 7.85
C ASN A 66 -0.38 -19.33 7.31
N SER A 67 -0.98 -18.45 6.52
CA SER A 67 -2.38 -18.57 6.09
C SER A 67 -2.55 -18.92 4.62
N ASN A 68 -1.60 -18.60 3.74
CA ASN A 68 -1.74 -18.79 2.30
C ASN A 68 -0.39 -19.03 1.60
N SER A 69 -0.12 -20.31 1.29
CA SER A 69 1.16 -20.72 0.73
C SER A 69 1.46 -20.12 -0.65
N ASP A 70 0.44 -19.81 -1.46
CA ASP A 70 0.65 -19.33 -2.84
C ASP A 70 0.93 -17.84 -2.89
N ILE A 71 0.22 -17.04 -2.08
CA ILE A 71 0.55 -15.61 -1.92
C ILE A 71 1.96 -15.47 -1.34
N SER A 72 2.33 -16.33 -0.38
CA SER A 72 3.68 -16.36 0.18
C SER A 72 4.75 -16.71 -0.86
N LYS A 73 4.53 -17.71 -1.72
CA LYS A 73 5.44 -18.04 -2.83
C LYS A 73 5.52 -16.93 -3.87
N ALA A 74 4.43 -16.21 -4.11
CA ALA A 74 4.39 -15.11 -5.05
C ALA A 74 5.05 -13.84 -4.53
N TRP A 75 5.29 -13.72 -3.22
CA TRP A 75 5.88 -12.53 -2.61
C TRP A 75 7.30 -12.24 -3.15
N THR A 76 7.49 -11.03 -3.70
CA THR A 76 8.82 -10.58 -4.17
C THR A 76 9.29 -9.31 -3.46
N GLY A 77 8.43 -8.61 -2.73
CA GLY A 77 8.84 -7.41 -2.02
C GLY A 77 7.73 -6.74 -1.22
N CYS A 78 8.15 -5.82 -0.35
CA CYS A 78 7.27 -4.93 0.40
C CYS A 78 7.91 -3.57 0.60
N SER A 79 7.09 -2.53 0.59
CA SER A 79 7.48 -1.19 1.03
C SER A 79 6.39 -0.58 1.86
N LEU A 80 6.78 0.10 2.94
CA LEU A 80 5.94 1.08 3.58
C LEU A 80 5.88 2.32 2.69
N ILE A 81 4.69 2.82 2.41
CA ILE A 81 4.46 3.96 1.51
C ILE A 81 4.11 5.21 2.31
N LYS A 82 3.20 5.07 3.28
CA LYS A 82 2.74 6.20 4.09
C LYS A 82 2.46 5.76 5.52
N LEU A 83 2.86 6.60 6.47
CA LEU A 83 2.42 6.55 7.85
C LEU A 83 1.74 7.88 8.20
N THR A 84 0.62 7.76 8.88
CA THR A 84 -0.12 8.87 9.49
C THR A 84 -0.48 8.47 10.91
N GLU A 85 -0.97 9.42 11.69
CA GLU A 85 -1.44 9.18 13.06
C GLU A 85 -2.44 8.02 13.16
N PHE A 86 -3.30 7.85 12.15
CA PHE A 86 -4.39 6.88 12.19
C PHE A 86 -4.17 5.63 11.33
N SER A 87 -3.20 5.66 10.41
CA SER A 87 -3.07 4.59 9.42
C SER A 87 -1.66 4.42 8.86
N ALA A 88 -1.38 3.18 8.47
CA ALA A 88 -0.23 2.76 7.69
C ALA A 88 -0.68 2.23 6.33
N GLN A 89 0.03 2.61 5.27
CA GLN A 89 -0.16 2.06 3.94
C GLN A 89 1.12 1.41 3.45
N SER A 90 1.03 0.12 3.10
CA SER A 90 2.13 -0.66 2.56
C SER A 90 1.78 -1.18 1.18
N LYS A 91 2.80 -1.35 0.34
CA LYS A 91 2.75 -2.01 -0.95
C LYS A 91 3.39 -3.38 -0.83
N ILE A 92 2.71 -4.41 -1.30
CA ILE A 92 3.23 -5.75 -1.50
C ILE A 92 3.39 -5.96 -3.00
N THR A 93 4.53 -6.47 -3.44
CA THR A 93 4.74 -6.86 -4.83
C THR A 93 4.72 -8.37 -4.94
N LEU A 94 3.87 -8.87 -5.84
CA LEU A 94 3.64 -10.29 -6.06
C LEU A 94 3.94 -10.67 -7.51
N LYS A 95 4.56 -11.83 -7.72
CA LYS A 95 4.81 -12.41 -9.02
C LYS A 95 3.54 -13.10 -9.53
N LYS A 96 2.90 -12.56 -10.58
CA LYS A 96 1.58 -13.05 -11.04
C LYS A 96 1.58 -14.55 -11.37
N LYS A 97 2.63 -15.04 -12.01
CA LYS A 97 2.74 -16.46 -12.41
C LYS A 97 2.82 -17.47 -11.26
N SER A 98 3.06 -16.98 -10.04
CA SER A 98 3.15 -17.81 -8.83
C SER A 98 1.88 -17.75 -7.99
N LEU A 99 0.89 -16.97 -8.41
CA LEU A 99 -0.43 -16.95 -7.82
C LEU A 99 -1.30 -18.06 -8.44
N ASP A 100 -2.13 -18.68 -7.63
CA ASP A 100 -3.22 -19.53 -8.13
C ASP A 100 -4.12 -18.69 -9.07
N PRO A 101 -4.46 -19.19 -10.28
CA PRO A 101 -5.37 -18.51 -11.20
C PRO A 101 -6.68 -18.02 -10.55
N LEU A 102 -7.23 -18.76 -9.57
CA LEU A 102 -8.42 -18.37 -8.82
C LEU A 102 -8.23 -17.08 -8.02
N GLN A 103 -7.01 -16.82 -7.52
CA GLN A 103 -6.68 -15.56 -6.82
C GLN A 103 -6.76 -14.37 -7.77
N THR A 104 -6.43 -14.57 -9.04
CA THR A 104 -6.44 -13.54 -10.08
C THR A 104 -7.77 -13.45 -10.84
N LYS A 105 -8.66 -14.43 -10.64
CA LYS A 105 -10.01 -14.45 -11.21
C LYS A 105 -10.84 -13.30 -10.64
N ASN A 106 -11.73 -12.73 -11.46
CA ASN A 106 -12.66 -11.67 -11.06
C ASN A 106 -11.97 -10.46 -10.42
N ASN A 107 -11.04 -9.85 -11.15
CA ASN A 107 -10.35 -8.62 -10.75
C ASN A 107 -9.68 -8.71 -9.35
N TYR A 108 -9.00 -9.82 -9.06
CA TYR A 108 -8.22 -10.03 -7.83
C TYR A 108 -9.01 -9.96 -6.51
N ALA A 109 -10.34 -10.03 -6.54
CA ALA A 109 -11.16 -9.94 -5.33
C ALA A 109 -10.79 -11.01 -4.28
N PHE A 110 -10.56 -12.25 -4.73
CA PHE A 110 -10.13 -13.35 -3.86
C PHE A 110 -8.74 -13.12 -3.27
N LEU A 111 -7.79 -12.63 -4.09
CA LEU A 111 -6.47 -12.25 -3.62
C LEU A 111 -6.55 -11.22 -2.49
N TYR A 112 -7.32 -10.15 -2.69
CA TYR A 112 -7.45 -9.08 -1.71
C TYR A 112 -8.10 -9.56 -0.41
N ALA A 113 -9.14 -10.39 -0.50
CA ALA A 113 -9.79 -10.99 0.66
C ALA A 113 -8.81 -11.87 1.45
N ASN A 114 -8.03 -12.71 0.76
CA ASN A 114 -7.05 -13.60 1.38
C ASN A 114 -5.92 -12.82 2.07
N ILE A 115 -5.37 -11.79 1.41
CA ILE A 115 -4.37 -10.91 2.03
C ILE A 115 -4.97 -10.24 3.27
N ARG A 116 -6.17 -9.67 3.16
CA ARG A 116 -6.84 -9.01 4.27
C ARG A 116 -7.01 -9.94 5.46
N ASN A 117 -7.57 -11.13 5.26
CA ASN A 117 -7.85 -12.08 6.33
C ASN A 117 -6.57 -12.58 7.00
N SER A 118 -5.52 -12.83 6.20
CA SER A 118 -4.21 -13.25 6.68
C SER A 118 -3.57 -12.22 7.60
N LEU A 119 -3.61 -10.95 7.18
CA LEU A 119 -3.03 -9.85 7.96
C LEU A 119 -3.89 -9.51 9.18
N GLN A 120 -5.22 -9.53 9.04
CA GLN A 120 -6.16 -9.21 10.11
C GLN A 120 -6.15 -10.22 11.27
N SER A 121 -5.84 -11.49 10.98
CA SER A 121 -5.73 -12.56 11.99
C SER A 121 -4.34 -12.66 12.61
N TYR A 122 -3.35 -11.96 12.06
CA TYR A 122 -1.99 -11.99 12.57
C TYR A 122 -1.83 -11.06 13.77
N SER A 123 -1.26 -11.61 14.84
CA SER A 123 -0.67 -10.84 15.93
C SER A 123 0.76 -11.32 16.16
N SER A 124 1.65 -10.40 16.50
CA SER A 124 2.98 -10.79 16.95
C SER A 124 2.92 -11.09 18.45
N VAL A 125 3.18 -12.33 18.84
CA VAL A 125 3.33 -12.75 20.25
C VAL A 125 4.68 -12.31 20.85
N LYS A 126 5.55 -11.68 20.04
CA LYS A 126 6.88 -11.23 20.45
C LYS A 126 6.91 -9.73 20.73
N PRO A 127 7.62 -9.27 21.77
CA PRO A 127 7.79 -7.85 22.06
C PRO A 127 8.56 -7.15 20.94
N SER A 128 8.37 -5.84 20.85
CA SER A 128 8.94 -4.90 19.89
C SER A 128 8.61 -5.14 18.42
N ASN A 129 7.34 -5.43 18.10
CA ASN A 129 6.91 -5.70 16.72
C ASN A 129 5.76 -4.82 16.25
N TYR A 130 5.99 -4.16 15.12
CA TYR A 130 4.96 -3.51 14.32
C TYR A 130 4.29 -4.50 13.36
N TYR A 131 2.96 -4.46 13.32
CA TYR A 131 2.11 -5.22 12.40
C TYR A 131 0.78 -4.51 12.15
N TYR A 132 -0.01 -5.00 11.20
CA TYR A 132 -1.38 -4.53 10.99
C TYR A 132 -2.32 -5.19 11.99
N GLY A 133 -2.82 -4.45 12.99
CA GLY A 133 -3.85 -4.98 13.90
C GLY A 133 -5.27 -4.85 13.35
N ARG A 134 -5.51 -3.90 12.44
CA ARG A 134 -6.75 -3.80 11.67
C ARG A 134 -6.45 -3.48 10.22
N VAL A 135 -7.01 -4.26 9.29
CA VAL A 135 -6.89 -4.05 7.85
C VAL A 135 -8.19 -3.47 7.32
N MET A 136 -8.11 -2.21 6.92
CA MET A 136 -9.25 -1.44 6.42
C MET A 136 -9.52 -1.76 4.95
N ARG A 137 -8.47 -1.81 4.12
CA ARG A 137 -8.59 -2.01 2.68
C ARG A 137 -7.37 -2.72 2.10
N VAL A 138 -7.63 -3.55 1.08
CA VAL A 138 -6.61 -4.12 0.19
C VAL A 138 -7.04 -3.85 -1.25
N SER A 139 -6.17 -3.30 -2.10
CA SER A 139 -6.51 -2.93 -3.49
C SER A 139 -5.29 -2.78 -4.41
N GLU A 140 -5.52 -2.73 -5.72
CA GLU A 140 -4.49 -2.39 -6.75
C GLU A 140 -4.09 -0.92 -6.76
N SER A 141 -4.98 -0.01 -6.32
CA SER A 141 -4.70 1.41 -6.33
C SER A 141 -4.04 1.86 -5.03
N HIS A 142 -2.96 2.62 -5.17
CA HIS A 142 -2.49 3.49 -4.12
C HIS A 142 -3.57 4.54 -3.85
N LEU A 143 -4.03 4.66 -2.61
CA LEU A 143 -4.87 5.81 -2.22
C LEU A 143 -3.98 7.06 -2.25
N LEU A 144 -3.88 7.69 -3.41
CA LEU A 144 -3.57 9.10 -3.47
C LEU A 144 -4.68 9.80 -2.70
N THR A 145 -4.32 10.56 -1.66
CA THR A 145 -5.17 11.65 -1.17
C THR A 145 -5.74 12.34 -2.40
N PRO A 146 -7.06 12.55 -2.53
CA PRO A 146 -7.58 13.17 -3.73
C PRO A 146 -6.89 14.53 -3.88
N CYS A 147 -6.09 14.71 -4.92
CA CYS A 147 -5.84 16.04 -5.46
C CYS A 147 -7.16 16.52 -6.06
N ILE A 148 -8.13 16.88 -5.21
CA ILE A 148 -9.16 17.84 -5.61
C ILE A 148 -8.43 19.19 -5.59
N ALA A 149 -7.73 19.47 -6.68
CA ALA A 149 -7.22 20.79 -6.98
C ALA A 149 -7.67 21.11 -8.40
N ALA A 150 -8.77 21.85 -8.47
CA ALA A 150 -9.13 22.76 -9.54
C ALA A 150 -9.08 22.24 -11.00
N LEU A 151 -10.14 21.55 -11.43
CA LEU A 151 -10.52 21.49 -12.85
C LEU A 151 -11.98 21.92 -13.08
N LEU A 152 -12.49 22.80 -12.22
CA LEU A 152 -13.79 23.45 -12.38
C LEU A 152 -13.64 24.96 -12.21
N THR A 153 -13.01 25.64 -13.18
CA THR A 153 -13.30 27.06 -13.52
C THR A 153 -12.52 27.48 -14.77
N THR A 154 -12.81 26.94 -15.96
CA THR A 154 -12.58 27.67 -17.23
C THR A 154 -13.48 27.09 -18.35
N PHE A 155 -14.80 27.18 -18.20
CA PHE A 155 -15.71 27.24 -19.35
C PHE A 155 -16.77 28.30 -19.04
N SER A 156 -16.33 29.55 -19.02
CA SER A 156 -17.20 30.72 -19.15
C SER A 156 -16.42 31.79 -19.91
N ALA A 157 -16.10 31.46 -21.15
CA ALA A 157 -15.67 32.42 -22.14
C ALA A 157 -16.04 31.84 -23.50
N LEU A 158 -17.25 32.17 -23.96
CA LEU A 158 -17.54 32.66 -25.31
C LEU A 158 -19.07 32.62 -25.51
N LEU A 159 -19.68 33.80 -25.49
CA LEU A 159 -20.68 34.24 -26.47
C LEU A 159 -20.96 35.73 -26.20
N ILE A 160 -19.99 36.56 -26.59
CA ILE A 160 -20.25 37.94 -26.97
C ILE A 160 -20.07 37.98 -28.49
N ILE A 161 -21.17 37.91 -29.24
CA ILE A 161 -21.39 38.42 -30.61
C ILE A 161 -22.92 38.39 -30.78
N SER A 162 -23.68 39.38 -31.23
CA SER A 162 -23.60 40.83 -31.45
C SER A 162 -25.04 41.27 -31.80
N HIS A 163 -25.34 42.58 -31.77
CA HIS A 163 -26.51 43.12 -32.48
C HIS A 163 -26.43 42.89 -33.98
#